data_AF-A0A091PBS0-F1
#
_entry.id   AF-A0A091PBS0-F1
#
_cell.length_a   1.000
_cell.length_b   1.000
_cell.length_c   1.000
_cell.angle_alpha   90.00
_cell.angle_beta   90.00
_cell.angle_gamma   90.00
#
_symmetry.space_group_name_H-M   'P 1'
#
loop_
_entity.id
_entity.type
_entity.pdbx_description
1 polymer ?
#
loop_
_entity_poly.entity_id
_entity_poly.type
_entity_poly.pdbx_seq_one_letter_code
_entity_poly.pdbx_strand_id
1 'polypeptide(L)'
;ADLVHTIGESAALGAAGVVLWGDMSYSRSAESCASLRHYLTSTLGPYVANVTAAARECSYRQCHGHGRCVRRQPHDLGSLLHLGPGTGPPASFRCHCYRGWA
;
A
#
# COMPACT_ATOMS: atom_id res chain seq x y z
N ALA A 1 -2.92 -11.01 -7.27
CA ALA A 1 -1.53 -11.36 -6.92
C ALA A 1 -0.60 -10.17 -7.22
N ASP A 2 -0.61 -9.61 -8.42
CA ASP A 2 0.39 -8.60 -8.83
C ASP A 2 0.38 -7.29 -8.04
N LEU A 3 -0.81 -6.78 -7.67
CA LEU A 3 -0.92 -5.57 -6.84
C LEU A 3 -0.24 -5.74 -5.47
N VAL A 4 -0.26 -6.96 -4.93
CA VAL A 4 0.40 -7.33 -3.68
C VAL A 4 1.92 -7.26 -3.84
N HIS A 5 2.44 -7.87 -4.90
CA HIS A 5 3.88 -7.93 -5.16
C HIS A 5 4.47 -6.63 -5.77
N THR A 6 3.66 -5.57 -5.90
CA THR A 6 4.10 -4.27 -6.44
C THR A 6 3.77 -3.13 -5.49
N ILE A 7 2.51 -2.71 -5.43
CA ILE A 7 2.04 -1.63 -4.55
C ILE A 7 2.14 -2.06 -3.08
N GLY A 8 1.73 -3.29 -2.76
CA GLY A 8 1.82 -3.85 -1.41
C GLY A 8 3.27 -3.92 -0.91
N GLU A 9 4.19 -4.39 -1.74
CA GLU A 9 5.63 -4.42 -1.41
C GLU A 9 6.20 -3.02 -1.22
N SER A 10 5.84 -2.07 -2.09
CA SER A 10 6.27 -0.67 -1.96
C SER A 10 5.84 -0.09 -0.60
N ALA A 11 4.59 -0.35 -0.19
CA ALA A 11 4.10 0.06 1.11
C ALA A 11 4.81 -0.65 2.27
N ALA A 12 5.00 -1.97 2.17
CA ALA A 12 5.69 -2.75 3.20
C ALA A 12 7.15 -2.30 3.41
N LEU A 13 7.82 -1.84 2.36
CA LEU A 13 9.17 -1.28 2.43
C LEU A 13 9.22 0.20 2.87
N GLY A 14 8.06 0.82 3.15
CA GLY A 14 7.98 2.18 3.66
C GLY A 14 8.18 3.28 2.61
N ALA A 15 7.86 3.00 1.34
CA ALA A 15 7.84 4.02 0.30
C ALA A 15 6.97 5.23 0.72
N ALA A 16 7.29 6.42 0.19
CA ALA A 16 6.48 7.62 0.46
C ALA A 16 5.13 7.56 -0.27
N GLY A 17 5.07 6.82 -1.36
CA GLY A 17 3.91 6.64 -2.22
C GLY A 17 4.31 5.93 -3.50
N VAL A 18 3.33 5.77 -4.40
CA VAL A 18 3.51 5.21 -5.74
C VAL A 18 2.87 6.14 -6.76
N VAL A 19 3.40 6.14 -7.98
CA VAL A 19 2.79 6.85 -9.12
C VAL A 19 2.21 5.79 -10.06
N LEU A 20 0.90 5.85 -10.28
CA LEU A 20 0.22 5.00 -11.25
C LEU A 20 0.23 5.72 -12.60
N TRP A 21 0.90 5.12 -13.58
CA TRP A 21 1.01 5.66 -14.92
C TRP A 21 0.39 4.69 -15.91
N GLY A 22 -0.30 5.21 -16.92
CA GLY A 22 -0.88 4.45 -18.03
C GLY A 22 -0.73 5.23 -19.32
N ASP A 23 -0.60 4.50 -20.44
CA ASP A 23 -0.48 5.10 -21.77
C ASP A 23 -1.86 5.47 -22.36
N MET A 24 -1.86 6.16 -23.49
CA MET A 24 -3.11 6.60 -24.14
C MET A 24 -4.04 5.46 -24.54
N SER A 25 -3.55 4.22 -24.69
CA SER A 25 -4.34 3.03 -25.03
C SER A 25 -5.56 2.83 -24.13
N TYR A 26 -5.45 3.18 -22.84
CA TYR A 26 -6.53 3.00 -21.86
C TYR A 26 -7.72 3.94 -22.06
N SER A 27 -7.56 5.01 -22.85
CA SER A 27 -8.58 6.02 -23.09
C SER A 27 -8.92 6.20 -24.58
N ARG A 28 -8.57 5.22 -25.45
CA ARG A 28 -8.78 5.34 -26.90
C ARG A 28 -10.23 5.14 -27.35
N SER A 29 -11.05 4.43 -26.59
CA SER A 29 -12.46 4.18 -26.92
C SER A 29 -13.34 4.17 -25.68
N ALA A 30 -14.67 4.23 -25.89
CA ALA A 30 -15.65 4.11 -24.80
C ALA A 30 -15.50 2.78 -24.04
N GLU A 31 -15.22 1.70 -24.76
CA GLU A 31 -14.99 0.35 -24.21
C GLU A 31 -13.72 0.30 -23.37
N SER A 32 -12.61 0.88 -23.84
CA SER A 32 -11.36 0.98 -23.07
C SER A 32 -11.57 1.77 -21.77
N CYS A 33 -12.25 2.92 -21.84
CA CYS A 33 -12.58 3.73 -20.67
C CYS A 33 -13.49 2.98 -19.69
N ALA A 34 -14.50 2.25 -20.19
CA ALA A 34 -15.40 1.45 -19.35
C ALA A 34 -14.67 0.30 -18.66
N SER A 35 -13.77 -0.39 -19.37
CA SER A 35 -12.93 -1.46 -18.82
C SER A 35 -11.97 -0.92 -17.75
N LEU A 36 -11.31 0.21 -18.02
CA LEU A 36 -10.47 0.90 -17.04
C LEU A 36 -11.27 1.29 -15.80
N ARG A 37 -12.45 1.91 -15.98
CA ARG A 37 -13.32 2.28 -14.86
C ARG A 37 -13.70 1.07 -14.03
N HIS A 38 -14.09 -0.03 -14.67
CA HIS A 38 -14.40 -1.27 -13.97
C HIS A 38 -13.22 -1.76 -13.15
N TYR A 39 -12.00 -1.83 -13.73
CA TYR A 39 -10.78 -2.22 -13.01
C TYR A 39 -10.48 -1.31 -11.82
N LEU A 40 -10.59 0.01 -11.99
CA LEU A 40 -10.39 0.98 -10.93
C LEU A 40 -11.38 0.80 -9.78
N THR A 41 -12.67 0.58 -10.08
CA THR A 41 -13.70 0.48 -9.03
C THR A 41 -13.75 -0.89 -8.35
N SER A 42 -13.42 -1.97 -9.07
CA SER A 42 -13.56 -3.34 -8.57
C SER A 42 -12.28 -3.92 -7.98
N THR A 43 -11.12 -3.47 -8.46
CA THR A 43 -9.84 -4.15 -8.19
C THR A 43 -8.81 -3.18 -7.63
N LEU A 44 -8.38 -2.19 -8.42
CA LEU A 44 -7.27 -1.31 -8.03
C LEU A 44 -7.64 -0.37 -6.89
N GLY A 45 -8.78 0.31 -6.99
CA GLY A 45 -9.26 1.28 -6.00
C GLY A 45 -9.43 0.66 -4.61
N PRO A 46 -10.19 -0.45 -4.46
CA PRO A 46 -10.31 -1.14 -3.18
C PRO A 46 -8.97 -1.58 -2.59
N TYR A 47 -8.05 -2.08 -3.43
CA TYR A 47 -6.72 -2.50 -2.99
C TYR A 47 -5.86 -1.32 -2.50
N VAL A 48 -5.80 -0.23 -3.27
CA VAL A 48 -5.07 1.00 -2.90
C VAL A 48 -5.64 1.59 -1.62
N ALA A 49 -6.97 1.64 -1.47
CA ALA A 49 -7.63 2.11 -0.25
C ALA A 49 -7.23 1.25 0.96
N ASN A 50 -7.22 -0.08 0.82
CA ASN A 50 -6.84 -1.00 1.88
C ASN A 50 -5.38 -0.79 2.32
N VAL A 51 -4.43 -0.83 1.39
CA VAL A 51 -2.99 -0.66 1.71
C VAL A 51 -2.71 0.72 2.31
N THR A 52 -3.35 1.77 1.78
CA THR A 52 -3.20 3.13 2.30
C THR A 52 -3.71 3.23 3.73
N ALA A 53 -4.90 2.68 4.01
CA ALA A 53 -5.47 2.66 5.34
C ALA A 53 -4.64 1.82 6.31
N ALA A 54 -4.13 0.66 5.89
CA ALA A 54 -3.26 -0.19 6.69
C ALA A 54 -1.92 0.51 7.05
N ALA A 55 -1.28 1.17 6.08
CA ALA A 55 -0.06 1.93 6.31
C ALA A 55 -0.29 3.10 7.28
N ARG A 56 -1.42 3.80 7.14
CA ARG A 56 -1.82 4.89 8.04
C ARG A 56 -2.09 4.39 9.46
N GLU A 57 -2.83 3.28 9.59
CA GLU A 57 -3.13 2.67 10.88
C GLU A 57 -1.86 2.17 11.57
N CYS A 58 -0.95 1.56 10.83
CA CYS A 58 0.35 1.13 11.34
C CYS A 58 1.18 2.34 11.84
N SER A 59 1.21 3.42 11.07
CA SER A 59 1.86 4.67 11.48
C SER A 59 1.31 5.17 12.81
N TYR A 60 -0.01 5.25 12.97
CA TYR A 60 -0.62 5.71 14.22
C TYR A 60 -0.39 4.77 15.40
N ARG A 61 -0.56 3.46 15.20
CA ARG A 61 -0.50 2.49 16.30
C ARG A 61 0.92 2.12 16.74
N GLN A 62 1.88 2.05 15.81
CA GLN A 62 3.24 1.62 16.11
C GLN A 62 4.23 2.78 16.18
N CYS A 63 4.05 3.79 15.35
CA CYS A 63 4.96 4.92 15.22
C CYS A 63 4.37 6.22 15.78
N HIS A 64 3.28 6.13 16.54
CA HIS A 64 2.56 7.26 17.15
C HIS A 64 2.17 8.36 16.15
N GLY A 65 2.00 8.03 14.87
CA GLY A 65 1.72 8.98 13.80
C GLY A 65 2.93 9.77 13.30
N HIS A 66 4.13 9.41 13.76
CA HIS A 66 5.37 10.15 13.55
C HIS A 66 6.43 9.38 12.76
N GLY A 67 6.01 8.34 12.04
CA GLY A 67 6.88 7.59 11.16
C GLY A 67 6.12 6.68 10.21
N ARG A 68 6.85 6.07 9.29
CA ARG A 68 6.33 5.02 8.41
C ARG A 68 6.68 3.65 8.98
N CYS A 69 5.76 2.71 8.86
CA CYS A 69 6.09 1.32 9.11
C CYS A 69 6.93 0.77 7.96
N VAL A 70 8.00 0.06 8.30
CA VAL A 70 8.93 -0.58 7.37
C VAL A 70 9.10 -2.02 7.81
N ARG A 71 8.97 -2.96 6.88
CA ARG A 71 9.19 -4.38 7.12
C ARG A 71 10.61 -4.60 7.64
N ARG A 72 10.73 -5.37 8.72
CA ARG A 72 12.00 -5.65 9.39
C ARG A 72 12.92 -6.48 8.52
N GLN A 73 12.40 -7.57 7.96
CA GLN A 73 13.11 -8.51 7.10
C GLN A 73 12.67 -8.29 5.64
N PRO A 74 13.48 -7.63 4.80
CA PRO A 74 13.09 -7.33 3.42
C PRO A 74 12.70 -8.56 2.60
N HIS A 75 13.32 -9.71 2.89
CA HIS A 75 13.09 -10.99 2.20
C HIS A 75 11.84 -11.75 2.68
N ASP A 76 11.19 -11.33 3.77
CA ASP A 76 9.93 -11.91 4.21
C ASP A 76 8.75 -11.34 3.38
N LEU A 77 8.53 -11.93 2.21
CA LEU A 77 7.49 -11.51 1.26
C LEU A 77 6.07 -11.78 1.76
N GLY A 78 5.90 -12.49 2.89
CA GLY A 78 4.60 -12.72 3.52
C GLY A 78 4.12 -11.54 4.36
N SER A 79 5.04 -10.68 4.83
CA SER A 79 4.72 -9.55 5.69
C SER A 79 4.33 -8.31 4.87
N LEU A 80 3.02 -8.08 4.72
CA LEU A 80 2.44 -6.98 3.94
C LEU A 80 1.52 -6.11 4.81
N LEU A 81 1.28 -4.87 4.39
CA LEU A 81 0.37 -3.94 5.07
C LEU A 81 -1.03 -4.03 4.45
N HIS A 82 -1.89 -4.88 5.03
CA HIS A 82 -3.32 -4.99 4.69
C HIS A 82 -4.18 -4.94 5.95
N LEU A 83 -5.40 -4.41 5.84
CA LEU A 83 -6.41 -4.45 6.89
C LEU A 83 -7.01 -5.86 7.01
N GLY A 84 -6.91 -6.48 8.19
CA GLY A 84 -7.51 -7.79 8.48
C GLY A 84 -7.86 -7.98 9.96
N PRO A 85 -8.85 -8.83 10.29
CA PRO A 85 -9.31 -9.02 11.66
C PRO A 85 -8.20 -9.67 12.50
N GLY A 86 -7.66 -8.92 13.46
CA GLY A 86 -6.62 -9.41 14.40
C GLY A 86 -5.20 -8.91 14.15
N THR A 87 -4.96 -8.06 13.16
CA THR A 87 -3.60 -7.58 12.81
C THR A 87 -3.35 -6.17 13.33
N GLY A 88 -3.14 -6.03 14.64
CA GLY A 88 -2.28 -4.96 15.12
C GLY A 88 -0.90 -5.09 14.45
N PRO A 89 -0.11 -4.01 14.29
CA PRO A 89 1.13 -4.06 13.55
C PRO A 89 2.01 -5.20 14.07
N PRO A 90 2.20 -6.27 13.28
CA PRO A 90 2.84 -7.48 13.74
C PRO A 90 4.32 -7.17 13.99
N ALA A 91 4.96 -7.98 14.84
CA ALA A 91 6.39 -7.92 15.14
C ALA A 91 7.28 -7.75 13.89
N SER A 92 6.77 -8.11 12.70
CA SER A 92 7.38 -7.94 11.38
C SER A 92 7.67 -6.50 10.94
N PHE A 93 7.11 -5.47 11.58
CA PHE A 93 7.34 -4.07 11.20
C PHE A 93 8.12 -3.28 12.27
N ARG A 94 8.87 -2.27 11.80
CA ARG A 94 9.56 -1.26 12.62
C ARG A 94 9.20 0.13 12.13
N CYS A 95 9.44 1.12 12.97
CA CYS A 95 9.25 2.53 12.60
C CYS A 95 10.48 3.09 11.90
N HIS A 96 10.24 3.78 10.80
CA HIS A 96 11.14 4.77 10.23
C HIS A 96 10.55 6.15 10.50
N CYS A 97 11.02 6.75 11.60
CA CYS A 97 10.52 8.02 12.12
C CYS A 97 10.76 9.16 11.12
N TYR A 98 9.81 10.08 11.04
CA TYR A 98 9.99 11.32 10.31
C TYR A 98 11.07 12.18 10.96
N ARG A 99 11.63 13.11 10.19
CA ARG A 99 12.65 14.03 10.70
C ARG A 99 12.13 14.76 11.95
N GLY A 100 12.89 14.69 13.05
CA GLY A 100 12.52 15.30 14.34
C GLY A 100 11.88 14.35 15.36
N TRP A 101 11.69 13.07 15.02
CA TRP A 101 11.10 12.06 15.90
C TRP A 101 12.07 10.90 16.14
N ALA A 102 11.99 10.26 17.32
CA ALA A 102 12.80 9.13 17.74
C ALA A 102 11.89 7.99 18.25
#